data_AF-A0A6P5FX46-F1
#
_entry.id   AF-A0A6P5FX46-F1
#
_cell.length_a   1.000
_cell.length_b   1.000
_cell.length_c   1.000
_cell.angle_alpha   90.00
_cell.angle_beta   90.00
_cell.angle_gamma   90.00
#
_symmetry.space_group_name_H-M   'P 1'
#
loop_
_entity.id
_entity.type
_entity.pdbx_description
1 polymer ?
#
loop_
_entity_poly.entity_id
_entity_poly.type
_entity_poly.pdbx_seq_one_letter_code
_entity_poly.pdbx_strand_id
1 'polypeptide(L)'
;MAKEKLFCFLAFAITILAIFSPAWSVDPCEADIVHLIQYCYEFVQIKGPKIPPSITCCLVVRSTDMPCTCKHVNKEVEKIISMEKVSYVAERCDRPLAHGSKCGSYTVPSA
;
A
#
# COMPACT_ATOMS: atom_id res chain seq x y z
N MET A 1 -43.71 6.86 -31.43
CA MET A 1 -43.50 8.18 -30.76
C MET A 1 -43.19 8.05 -29.26
N ALA A 2 -44.15 8.03 -28.32
CA ALA A 2 -43.84 8.06 -26.87
C ALA A 2 -43.15 6.77 -26.34
N LYS A 3 -43.54 5.60 -26.88
CA LYS A 3 -42.97 4.30 -26.51
C LYS A 3 -41.50 4.13 -26.93
N GLU A 4 -41.12 4.66 -28.10
CA GLU A 4 -39.73 4.69 -28.56
C GLU A 4 -38.88 5.66 -27.74
N LYS A 5 -39.43 6.84 -27.41
CA LYS A 5 -38.72 7.82 -26.56
C LYS A 5 -38.49 7.28 -25.15
N LEU A 6 -39.46 6.56 -24.58
CA LEU A 6 -39.34 5.88 -23.29
C LEU A 6 -38.28 4.76 -23.35
N PHE A 7 -38.24 3.97 -24.43
CA PHE A 7 -37.24 2.92 -24.60
C PHE A 7 -35.82 3.47 -24.72
N CYS A 8 -35.62 4.56 -25.46
CA CYS A 8 -34.33 5.24 -25.55
C CYS A 8 -33.88 5.80 -24.19
N PHE A 9 -34.81 6.38 -23.42
CA PHE A 9 -34.50 6.94 -22.10
C PHE A 9 -34.09 5.85 -21.10
N LEU A 10 -34.79 4.72 -21.10
CA LEU A 10 -34.45 3.57 -20.26
C LEU A 10 -33.11 2.95 -20.67
N ALA A 11 -32.83 2.81 -21.97
CA ALA A 11 -31.54 2.33 -22.44
C ALA A 11 -30.39 3.25 -22.02
N PHE A 12 -30.58 4.58 -22.11
CA PHE A 12 -29.57 5.56 -21.71
C PHE A 12 -29.37 5.61 -20.18
N ALA A 13 -30.43 5.42 -19.39
CA ALA A 13 -30.32 5.34 -17.94
C ALA A 13 -29.55 4.08 -17.49
N ILE A 14 -29.76 2.94 -18.16
CA ILE A 14 -29.08 1.67 -17.85
C ILE A 14 -27.59 1.75 -18.21
N THR A 15 -27.23 2.38 -19.33
CA THR A 15 -25.81 2.57 -19.70
C THR A 15 -25.09 3.50 -18.74
N ILE A 16 -25.72 4.59 -18.29
CA ILE A 16 -25.16 5.48 -17.26
C ILE A 16 -24.93 4.70 -15.95
N LEU A 17 -25.92 3.94 -15.48
CA LEU A 17 -25.78 3.14 -14.24
C LEU A 17 -24.66 2.09 -14.33
N ALA A 18 -24.42 1.49 -15.50
CA ALA A 18 -23.33 0.55 -15.70
C ALA A 18 -21.93 1.23 -15.66
N ILE A 19 -21.81 2.47 -16.14
CA ILE A 19 -20.55 3.24 -16.12
C ILE A 19 -20.23 3.74 -14.70
N PHE A 20 -21.25 4.09 -13.91
CA PHE A 20 -21.11 4.51 -12.51
C PHE A 20 -21.07 3.35 -11.50
N SER A 21 -20.85 2.11 -11.97
CA SER A 21 -20.53 0.99 -11.09
C SER A 21 -19.19 1.30 -10.39
N PRO A 22 -19.07 1.22 -9.05
CA PRO A 22 -17.81 1.46 -8.33
C PRO A 22 -16.82 0.29 -8.47
N ALA A 23 -16.86 -0.43 -9.60
CA ALA A 23 -16.06 -1.62 -9.85
C ALA A 23 -14.60 -1.32 -10.25
N TRP A 24 -14.17 -0.06 -10.14
CA TRP A 24 -12.75 0.29 -10.17
C TRP A 24 -12.24 0.25 -8.72
N SER A 25 -11.89 -0.95 -8.25
CA SER A 25 -11.17 -1.09 -7.00
C SER A 25 -9.75 -0.56 -7.19
N VAL A 26 -9.55 0.73 -6.93
CA VAL A 26 -8.21 1.29 -6.71
C VAL A 26 -7.62 0.56 -5.50
N ASP A 27 -6.38 0.11 -5.59
CA ASP A 27 -5.71 -0.56 -4.48
C ASP A 27 -5.71 0.39 -3.26
N PRO A 28 -6.24 -0.03 -2.10
CA PRO A 28 -6.61 0.89 -1.03
C PRO A 28 -5.43 1.62 -0.38
N CYS A 29 -4.18 1.17 -0.62
CA CYS A 29 -2.96 1.79 -0.09
C CYS A 29 -1.91 2.09 -1.19
N GLU A 30 -2.31 2.21 -2.45
CA GLU A 30 -1.36 2.51 -3.54
C GLU A 30 -0.58 3.80 -3.28
N ALA A 31 -1.26 4.85 -2.78
CA ALA A 31 -0.62 6.11 -2.41
C ALA A 31 0.43 5.95 -1.28
N ASP A 32 0.17 5.06 -0.31
CA ASP A 32 1.12 4.78 0.76
C ASP A 32 2.38 4.11 0.22
N ILE A 33 2.23 3.16 -0.69
CA ILE A 33 3.37 2.47 -1.32
C ILE A 33 4.24 3.47 -2.08
N VAL A 34 3.61 4.37 -2.85
CA VAL A 34 4.34 5.42 -3.58
C VAL A 34 5.13 6.31 -2.62
N HIS A 35 4.51 6.78 -1.53
CA HIS A 35 5.20 7.61 -0.55
C HIS A 35 6.31 6.85 0.19
N LEU A 36 6.12 5.58 0.53
CA LEU A 36 7.17 4.75 1.13
C LEU A 36 8.37 4.60 0.20
N ILE A 37 8.15 4.36 -1.09
CA ILE A 37 9.23 4.27 -2.08
C ILE A 37 9.94 5.63 -2.17
N GLN A 38 9.19 6.72 -2.28
CA GLN A 38 9.76 8.04 -2.48
C GLN A 38 10.60 8.52 -1.28
N TYR A 39 10.12 8.29 -0.05
CA TYR A 39 10.70 8.91 1.15
C TYR A 39 11.47 7.94 2.04
N CYS A 40 11.27 6.63 1.91
CA CYS A 40 11.88 5.64 2.79
C CYS A 40 12.83 4.65 2.11
N TYR A 41 12.84 4.58 0.77
CA TYR A 41 13.58 3.53 0.05
C TYR A 41 15.06 3.45 0.44
N GLU A 42 15.75 4.59 0.59
CA GLU A 42 17.18 4.64 0.96
C GLU A 42 17.51 3.95 2.30
N PHE A 43 16.57 3.96 3.26
CA PHE A 43 16.78 3.37 4.59
C PHE A 43 16.52 1.87 4.64
N VAL A 44 15.85 1.32 3.62
CA VAL A 44 15.40 -0.08 3.58
C VAL A 44 16.05 -0.91 2.48
N GLN A 45 16.93 -0.34 1.65
CA GLN A 45 17.64 -1.09 0.61
C GLN A 45 18.47 -2.24 1.22
N ILE A 46 18.63 -3.33 0.48
CA ILE A 46 19.43 -4.48 0.94
C ILE A 46 20.87 -4.10 1.25
N LYS A 47 21.49 -3.28 0.39
CA LYS A 47 22.90 -2.93 0.53
C LYS A 47 23.15 -1.96 1.68
N GLY A 48 24.34 -2.04 2.26
CA GLY A 48 24.79 -1.12 3.31
C GLY A 48 24.23 -1.42 4.71
N PRO A 49 24.63 -0.64 5.73
CA PRO A 49 24.21 -0.83 7.11
C PRO A 49 22.75 -0.38 7.34
N LYS A 50 22.24 -0.64 8.56
CA LYS A 50 21.05 0.06 9.07
C LYS A 50 21.42 1.52 9.31
N ILE A 51 20.65 2.43 8.73
CA ILE A 51 20.79 3.88 8.93
C ILE A 51 19.49 4.43 9.52
N PRO A 52 19.55 5.36 10.48
CA PRO A 52 18.34 5.96 11.05
C PRO A 52 17.47 6.62 9.96
N PRO A 53 16.13 6.47 10.03
CA PRO A 53 15.24 7.09 9.05
C PRO A 53 15.23 8.61 9.17
N SER A 54 14.94 9.29 8.06
CA SER A 54 14.67 10.73 8.06
C SER A 54 13.35 11.05 8.75
N ILE A 55 13.19 12.31 9.17
CA ILE A 55 11.93 12.82 9.74
C ILE A 55 10.78 12.60 8.74
N THR A 56 11.00 12.90 7.46
CA THR A 56 10.00 12.73 6.40
C THR A 56 9.61 11.27 6.22
N CYS A 57 10.57 10.34 6.23
CA CYS A 57 10.26 8.91 6.19
C CYS A 57 9.38 8.50 7.38
N CYS A 58 9.71 8.95 8.59
CA CYS A 58 8.90 8.61 9.76
C CYS A 58 7.48 9.19 9.72
N LEU A 59 7.27 10.36 9.13
CA LEU A 59 5.92 10.90 8.93
C LEU A 59 5.09 9.98 8.03
N VAL A 60 5.66 9.50 6.93
CA VAL A 60 5.00 8.55 6.02
C VAL A 60 4.73 7.23 6.74
N VAL A 61 5.75 6.65 7.38
CA VAL A 61 5.64 5.37 8.11
C VAL A 61 4.53 5.44 9.17
N ARG A 62 4.34 6.58 9.84
CA ARG A 62 3.28 6.75 10.85
C ARG A 62 1.88 6.85 10.26
N SER A 63 1.72 7.34 9.03
CA SER A 63 0.42 7.50 8.38
C SER A 63 0.01 6.32 7.49
N THR A 64 0.95 5.47 7.05
CA THR A 64 0.71 4.35 6.12
C THR A 64 -0.30 3.31 6.62
N ASP A 65 -1.13 2.71 5.78
CA ASP A 65 -1.81 1.46 6.10
C ASP A 65 -0.85 0.25 5.99
N MET A 66 -0.10 -0.04 7.06
CA MET A 66 0.88 -1.14 7.08
C MET A 66 0.26 -2.52 6.79
N PRO A 67 -0.89 -2.91 7.38
CA PRO A 67 -1.57 -4.14 6.99
C PRO A 67 -1.87 -4.24 5.49
N CYS A 68 -2.25 -3.14 4.84
CA CYS A 68 -2.47 -3.12 3.41
C CYS A 68 -1.15 -3.24 2.63
N THR A 69 -0.18 -2.37 2.89
CA THR A 69 1.09 -2.36 2.13
C THR A 69 1.84 -3.69 2.24
N CYS A 70 1.78 -4.34 3.40
CA CYS A 70 2.35 -5.68 3.62
C CYS A 70 1.77 -6.77 2.73
N LYS A 71 0.55 -6.62 2.20
CA LYS A 71 -0.02 -7.57 1.22
C LYS A 71 0.62 -7.45 -0.17
N HIS A 72 1.23 -6.30 -0.46
CA HIS A 72 1.93 -6.05 -1.72
C HIS A 72 3.42 -6.44 -1.65
N VAL A 73 3.94 -6.76 -0.46
CA VAL A 73 5.30 -7.30 -0.31
C VAL A 73 5.29 -8.75 -0.80
N ASN A 74 5.84 -8.97 -1.99
CA ASN A 74 6.03 -10.29 -2.58
C ASN A 74 7.53 -10.65 -2.66
N LYS A 75 7.85 -11.85 -3.16
CA LYS A 75 9.25 -12.30 -3.28
C LYS A 75 10.13 -11.41 -4.15
N GLU A 76 9.57 -10.70 -5.13
CA GLU A 76 10.36 -9.78 -5.96
C GLU A 76 10.65 -8.48 -5.20
N VAL A 77 9.70 -7.98 -4.42
CA VAL A 77 9.92 -6.84 -3.51
C VAL A 77 10.99 -7.19 -2.47
N GLU A 78 10.93 -8.38 -1.87
CA GLU A 78 11.91 -8.86 -0.89
C GLU A 78 13.33 -9.03 -1.47
N LYS A 79 13.50 -9.06 -2.80
CA LYS A 79 14.84 -9.05 -3.44
C LYS A 79 15.42 -7.64 -3.60
N ILE A 80 14.64 -6.60 -3.32
CA ILE A 80 15.05 -5.21 -3.52
C ILE A 80 15.16 -4.48 -2.17
N ILE A 81 14.32 -4.85 -1.20
CA ILE A 81 14.31 -4.26 0.15
C ILE A 81 14.66 -5.31 1.22
N SER A 82 15.32 -4.86 2.29
CA SER A 82 15.60 -5.68 3.47
C SER A 82 14.45 -5.52 4.47
N MET A 83 13.70 -6.61 4.70
CA MET A 83 12.61 -6.61 5.67
C MET A 83 13.09 -6.41 7.12
N GLU A 84 14.33 -6.79 7.42
CA GLU A 84 14.97 -6.47 8.69
C GLU A 84 15.16 -4.94 8.85
N LYS A 85 15.53 -4.24 7.78
CA LYS A 85 15.63 -2.78 7.79
C LYS A 85 14.26 -2.11 7.82
N VAL A 86 13.25 -2.67 7.14
CA VAL A 86 11.85 -2.22 7.26
C VAL A 86 11.41 -2.28 8.72
N SER A 87 11.64 -3.41 9.40
CA SER A 87 11.34 -3.57 10.82
C SER A 87 12.07 -2.54 11.68
N TYR A 88 13.36 -2.33 11.43
CA TYR A 88 14.16 -1.31 12.11
C TYR A 88 13.62 0.11 11.91
N VAL A 89 13.27 0.49 10.68
CA VAL A 89 12.69 1.80 10.36
C VAL A 89 11.35 1.98 11.07
N ALA A 90 10.49 0.96 11.03
CA ALA A 90 9.19 0.96 11.69
C ALA A 90 9.33 1.18 13.21
N GLU A 91 10.25 0.47 13.85
CA GLU A 91 10.58 0.63 15.28
C GLU A 91 11.11 2.04 15.59
N ARG A 92 12.07 2.54 14.79
CA ARG A 92 12.65 3.89 14.96
C ARG A 92 11.65 5.03 14.74
N CYS A 93 10.58 4.78 14.02
CA CYS A 93 9.51 5.74 13.79
C CYS A 93 8.34 5.57 14.78
N ASP A 94 8.54 4.82 15.88
CA ASP A 94 7.55 4.56 16.95
C ASP A 94 6.30 3.83 16.44
N ARG A 95 6.45 3.02 15.40
CA ARG A 95 5.38 2.20 14.83
C ARG A 95 5.90 0.80 14.48
N PRO A 96 6.35 0.01 15.47
CA PRO A 96 6.90 -1.30 15.22
C PRO A 96 5.86 -2.22 14.57
N LEU A 97 6.33 -3.11 13.68
CA LEU A 97 5.49 -4.20 13.21
C LEU A 97 5.19 -5.13 14.39
N ALA A 98 3.96 -5.66 14.46
CA ALA A 98 3.58 -6.55 15.54
C ALA A 98 4.46 -7.82 15.53
N HIS A 99 5.02 -8.19 16.68
CA HIS A 99 5.82 -9.41 16.81
C HIS A 99 5.04 -10.65 16.33
N GLY A 100 5.70 -11.53 15.57
CA GLY A 100 5.08 -12.72 14.99
C GLY A 100 4.11 -12.45 13.83
N SER A 101 3.84 -11.18 13.48
CA SER A 101 3.05 -10.86 12.29
C SER A 101 3.85 -11.10 11.00
N LYS A 102 3.13 -11.25 9.88
CA LYS A 102 3.73 -11.41 8.55
C LYS A 102 3.55 -10.17 7.71
N CYS A 103 4.60 -9.84 6.95
CA CYS A 103 4.59 -8.82 5.93
C CYS A 103 5.24 -9.40 4.67
N GLY A 104 4.44 -9.77 3.68
CA GLY A 104 4.88 -10.69 2.64
C GLY A 104 5.21 -12.07 3.19
N SER A 105 6.41 -12.58 2.86
CA SER A 105 6.93 -13.85 3.40
C SER A 105 7.72 -13.66 4.69
N TYR A 106 8.15 -12.43 4.99
CA TYR A 106 8.85 -12.09 6.22
C TYR A 106 7.95 -12.22 7.45
N THR A 107 8.49 -12.85 8.49
CA THR A 107 7.86 -12.93 9.82
C THR A 107 8.66 -12.08 10.78
N VAL A 108 7.98 -11.14 11.46
CA VAL A 108 8.61 -10.24 12.44
C VAL A 108 9.14 -11.09 13.60
N PRO A 109 10.44 -11.01 13.95
CA PRO A 109 11.00 -11.75 15.06
C PRO A 109 10.19 -11.57 16.34
N SER A 110 10.03 -12.66 17.10
CA SER A 110 9.51 -12.57 18.47
C SER A 110 10.54 -11.87 19.36
N ALA A 111 10.08 -11.09 20.33
CA ALA A 111 10.92 -10.41 21.32
C ALA A 111 11.69 -11.40 22.21
#